data_AF-M5FDS9-F1
#
_entry.id   AF-M5FDS9-F1
#
_cell.length_a   1.000
_cell.length_b   1.000
_cell.length_c   1.000
_cell.angle_alpha   90.00
_cell.angle_beta   90.00
_cell.angle_gamma   90.00
#
_symmetry.space_group_name_H-M   'P 1'
#
loop_
_entity.id
_entity.type
_entity.pdbx_description
1 polymer ?
#
loop_
_entity_poly.entity_id
_entity_poly.type
_entity_poly.pdbx_seq_one_letter_code
_entity_poly.pdbx_strand_id
1 'polypeptide(L)' 'MDINSAQIQHQDHREGSSPPNLGANGSMFKSLSRIRAALRRARANKKTIRALNSLPPEVQKDIGWPLPAPTDEIRLPF' A
#
# COMPACT_ATOMS: atom_id res chain seq x y z
N MET A 1 -60.58 38.90 -13.48
CA MET A 1 -59.12 39.02 -13.64
C MET A 1 -58.51 38.15 -12.56
N ASP A 2 -58.33 36.89 -12.89
CA ASP A 2 -57.90 35.86 -11.96
C ASP A 2 -56.37 35.78 -11.96
N ILE A 3 -55.77 35.98 -10.79
CA ILE A 3 -54.31 36.00 -10.59
C ILE A 3 -53.82 34.55 -10.43
N ASN A 4 -54.14 33.70 -11.40
CA ASN A 4 -53.72 32.30 -11.44
C ASN A 4 -52.85 32.08 -12.67
N SER A 5 -51.62 32.58 -12.65
CA SER A 5 -50.58 32.17 -13.60
C SER A 5 -49.19 32.60 -13.12
N ALA A 6 -48.26 31.65 -13.19
CA ALA A 6 -46.82 31.79 -12.99
C ALA A 6 -46.29 31.81 -11.55
N GLN A 7 -46.37 30.68 -10.87
CA GLN A 7 -45.24 30.22 -10.04
C GLN A 7 -45.10 28.69 -10.08
N ILE A 8 -44.70 28.18 -11.24
CA ILE A 8 -43.91 26.95 -11.33
C ILE A 8 -42.50 27.35 -10.88
N GLN A 9 -42.22 27.15 -9.60
CA GLN A 9 -40.86 27.18 -9.07
C GLN A 9 -40.51 25.77 -8.60
N HIS A 10 -39.81 25.05 -9.48
CA HIS A 10 -38.98 23.93 -9.11
C HIS A 10 -38.05 24.36 -7.97
N GLN A 11 -38.34 23.93 -6.75
CA GLN A 11 -37.39 24.00 -5.65
C GLN A 11 -37.16 22.59 -5.14
N ASP A 12 -36.41 21.83 -5.94
CA ASP A 12 -35.59 20.71 -5.46
C ASP A 12 -34.43 21.29 -4.62
N HIS A 13 -34.73 21.70 -3.39
CA HIS A 13 -33.69 21.97 -2.40
C HIS A 13 -33.50 20.71 -1.57
N ARG A 14 -32.62 19.85 -2.09
CA ARG A 14 -32.00 18.75 -1.35
C ARG A 14 -31.31 19.34 -0.12
N GLU A 15 -31.96 19.27 1.02
CA GLU A 15 -31.30 19.51 2.30
C GLU A 15 -30.11 18.56 2.41
N GLY A 16 -28.98 19.13 2.81
CA GLY A 16 -27.69 18.47 2.84
C GLY A 16 -27.74 17.20 3.67
N SER A 17 -27.87 16.06 3.00
CA SER A 17 -27.44 14.78 3.53
C SER A 17 -25.93 14.92 3.76
N SER A 18 -25.52 15.23 4.99
CA SER A 18 -24.14 15.04 5.43
C SER A 18 -23.69 13.68 4.87
N PRO A 19 -22.53 13.58 4.20
CA PRO A 19 -22.04 12.29 3.73
C PRO A 19 -22.05 11.36 4.95
N PRO A 20 -22.52 10.10 4.81
CA PRO A 20 -22.51 9.16 5.91
C PRO A 20 -21.09 9.16 6.48
N ASN A 21 -20.98 9.48 7.76
CA ASN A 21 -19.73 9.44 8.49
C ASN A 21 -19.32 7.97 8.56
N LEU A 22 -18.65 7.46 7.52
CA LEU A 22 -17.85 6.23 7.56
C LEU A 22 -16.57 6.52 8.37
N GLY A 23 -16.76 6.99 9.59
CA GLY A 23 -15.72 7.24 10.57
C GLY A 23 -15.01 5.93 10.89
N ALA A 24 -13.68 6.03 10.96
CA ALA A 24 -12.74 5.05 11.49
C ALA A 24 -12.55 3.71 10.74
N ASN A 25 -13.58 3.09 10.16
CA ASN A 25 -13.47 1.70 9.66
C ASN A 25 -12.71 1.59 8.33
N GLY A 26 -13.04 2.45 7.34
CA GLY A 26 -12.35 2.47 6.05
C GLY A 26 -10.87 2.87 6.14
N SER A 27 -10.52 3.67 7.15
CA SER A 27 -9.14 4.09 7.42
C SER A 27 -8.26 2.92 7.87
N MET A 28 -8.78 2.04 8.75
CA MET A 28 -8.07 0.84 9.23
C MET A 28 -7.90 -0.22 8.12
N PHE A 29 -8.90 -0.45 7.28
CA PHE A 29 -8.75 -1.36 6.12
C PHE A 29 -7.72 -0.85 5.09
N LYS A 30 -7.61 0.47 4.93
CA LYS A 30 -6.59 1.10 4.08
C LYS A 30 -5.18 0.98 4.66
N SER A 31 -4.98 1.08 5.98
CA SER A 31 -3.67 0.86 6.60
C SER A 31 -3.23 -0.60 6.48
N LEU A 32 -4.12 -1.56 6.74
CA LEU A 32 -3.84 -2.99 6.59
C LEU A 32 -3.46 -3.36 5.14
N SER A 33 -4.19 -2.82 4.16
CA SER A 33 -3.88 -3.00 2.74
C SER A 33 -2.46 -2.53 2.38
N ARG A 34 -2.04 -1.38 2.92
CA ARG A 34 -0.68 -0.85 2.74
C ARG A 34 0.38 -1.74 3.41
N ILE A 35 0.13 -2.22 4.62
CA ILE A 35 1.04 -3.14 5.34
C ILE A 35 1.23 -4.43 4.55
N ARG A 36 0.13 -5.03 4.04
CA ARG A 36 0.20 -6.24 3.21
C ARG A 36 0.99 -6.01 1.93
N ALA A 37 0.79 -4.87 1.25
CA ALA A 37 1.54 -4.52 0.05
C ALA A 37 3.04 -4.35 0.35
N ALA A 38 3.39 -3.66 1.44
CA ALA A 38 4.77 -3.51 1.89
C ALA A 38 5.42 -4.86 2.22
N LEU A 39 4.70 -5.74 2.93
CA LEU A 39 5.20 -7.08 3.25
C LEU A 39 5.41 -7.93 2.00
N ARG A 40 4.50 -7.88 1.02
CA ARG A 40 4.65 -8.58 -0.27
C ARG A 40 5.88 -8.06 -1.02
N ARG A 41 6.09 -6.75 -1.04
CA ARG A 41 7.29 -6.12 -1.64
C ARG A 41 8.56 -6.55 -0.93
N ALA A 42 8.57 -6.54 0.41
CA ALA A 42 9.71 -7.01 1.20
C ALA A 42 10.02 -8.49 0.96
N ARG A 43 9.00 -9.35 0.87
CA ARG A 43 9.17 -10.77 0.53
C ARG A 43 9.72 -10.96 -0.88
N ALA A 44 9.23 -10.21 -1.87
CA ALA A 44 9.77 -10.24 -3.23
C ALA A 44 11.24 -9.82 -3.24
N ASN A 45 11.59 -8.69 -2.59
CA ASN A 45 12.97 -8.23 -2.46
C ASN A 45 13.87 -9.28 -1.79
N LYS A 46 13.40 -9.91 -0.70
CA LYS A 46 14.16 -10.98 -0.02
C LYS A 46 14.41 -12.19 -0.92
N LYS A 47 13.43 -12.57 -1.76
CA LYS A 47 13.61 -13.65 -2.75
C LYS A 47 14.62 -13.25 -3.82
N THR A 48 14.53 -12.03 -4.34
CA THR A 48 15.48 -11.51 -5.33
C THR A 48 16.91 -11.48 -4.77
N ILE A 49 17.11 -10.93 -3.57
CA ILE A 49 18.43 -10.90 -2.91
C ILE A 49 18.96 -12.32 -2.71
N ARG A 50 18.11 -13.27 -2.28
CA ARG A 50 18.53 -14.68 -2.14
C ARG A 50 18.92 -15.31 -3.47
N ALA A 51 18.17 -15.04 -4.53
CA ALA A 51 18.48 -15.54 -5.86
C ALA A 51 19.81 -14.97 -6.35
N LEU A 52 20.05 -13.66 -6.17
CA LEU A 52 21.31 -13.01 -6.53
C LEU A 52 22.49 -13.55 -5.73
N ASN A 53 22.32 -13.75 -4.42
CA ASN A 53 23.33 -14.37 -3.56
C ASN A 53 23.60 -15.85 -3.89
N SER A 54 22.68 -16.53 -4.59
CA SER A 54 22.84 -17.92 -5.03
C SER A 54 23.50 -18.05 -6.41
N LEU A 55 23.73 -16.94 -7.11
CA LEU A 55 24.47 -16.96 -8.37
C LEU A 55 25.94 -17.36 -8.14
N PRO A 56 26.62 -17.93 -9.15
CA PRO A 56 28.06 -18.17 -9.07
C PRO A 56 28.86 -16.87 -8.80
N PRO A 57 29.99 -16.93 -8.09
CA PRO A 57 30.82 -15.76 -7.77
C PRO A 57 31.26 -14.95 -8.99
N GLU A 58 31.52 -15.60 -10.12
CA GLU A 58 31.88 -14.95 -11.39
C GLU A 58 30.75 -14.03 -11.86
N VAL A 59 29.53 -14.57 -11.90
CA VAL A 59 28.33 -13.83 -12.31
C VAL A 59 28.03 -12.69 -11.34
N GLN A 60 28.21 -12.89 -10.04
CA GLN A 60 28.04 -11.81 -9.05
C GLN A 60 29.04 -10.67 -9.28
N LYS A 61 30.30 -10.97 -9.60
CA LYS A 61 31.32 -9.95 -9.93
C LYS A 61 30.96 -9.19 -11.21
N ASP A 62 30.51 -9.90 -12.25
CA ASP A 62 30.19 -9.29 -13.54
C ASP A 62 29.08 -8.25 -13.45
N ILE A 63 28.11 -8.45 -12.55
CA ILE A 63 26.99 -7.51 -12.32
C ILE A 63 27.25 -6.53 -11.17
N GLY A 64 28.43 -6.58 -10.53
CA GLY A 64 28.76 -5.77 -9.36
C GLY A 64 27.94 -6.09 -8.11
N TRP A 65 27.39 -7.32 -8.02
CA TRP A 65 26.64 -7.76 -6.84
C TRP A 65 27.60 -8.14 -5.71
N PRO A 66 27.35 -7.71 -4.46
CA PRO A 66 28.22 -8.04 -3.35
C PRO A 66 28.18 -9.55 -3.07
N LEU A 67 29.36 -10.14 -2.89
CA LEU A 67 29.49 -11.51 -2.41
C LEU A 67 28.81 -11.60 -1.04
N PRO A 68 27.92 -12.59 -0.81
CA PRO A 68 27.31 -12.78 0.50
C PRO A 68 28.43 -12.96 1.52
N ALA A 69 28.38 -12.17 2.60
CA ALA A 69 29.30 -12.34 3.71
C ALA A 69 29.25 -13.80 4.18
N PRO A 70 30.39 -14.41 4.58
CA PRO A 70 30.37 -15.63 5.36
C PRO A 70 29.34 -15.41 6.46
N THR A 71 28.41 -16.36 6.63
CA THR A 71 27.38 -16.22 7.66
C THR A 71 28.13 -16.09 8.96
N ASP A 72 28.17 -14.87 9.48
CA ASP A 72 28.98 -14.48 10.62
C ASP A 72 28.73 -15.53 11.68
N GLU A 73 29.77 -16.27 12.03
CA GLU A 73 29.70 -17.24 13.11
C GLU A 73 29.15 -16.46 14.28
N ILE A 74 27.88 -16.71 14.63
CA ILE A 74 27.27 -16.07 15.79
C ILE A 74 28.04 -16.67 16.96
N ARG A 75 29.18 -16.04 17.31
CA ARG A 75 29.97 -16.35 18.49
C ARG A 75 29.13 -15.85 19.64
N LEU A 76 28.17 -16.69 20.03
CA LEU A 76 27.41 -16.52 21.25
C LEU A 76 28.44 -16.48 22.39
N PRO A 77 28.47 -15.41 23.20
CA PRO A 77 29.24 -15.43 24.42
C PRO A 77 28.63 -16.51 25.31
N PHE A 78 29.36 -17.60 25.53
CA PHE A 78 29.08 -18.54 26.60
C PHE A 78 29.71 -18.05 27.91
#